data_AF-A0A4R5XAX8-F1
#
_entry.id   AF-A0A4R5XAX8-F1
#
_cell.length_a   1.000
_cell.length_b   1.000
_cell.length_c   1.000
_cell.angle_alpha   90.00
_cell.angle_beta   90.00
_cell.angle_gamma   90.00
#
_symmetry.space_group_name_H-M   'P 1'
#
loop_
_entity.id
_entity.type
_entity.pdbx_description
1 polymer ?
#
loop_
_entity_poly.entity_id
_entity_poly.type
_entity_poly.pdbx_seq_one_letter_code
_entity_poly.pdbx_strand_id
1 'polypeptide(L)'
;MVLHRIIDTVRSAAGRVVYSCAVPHDVGAMRDGSHAGHDGRLTAVLDGLRSLVASDRTGSGELSPREVRAVLSESWSALADALAGDTEAAAILAALQTLAGREAALAQVRDRTRGLADALARLDAAPCAVDDLMELAPQLVTRLGFDRAIFSRIVDGVWVSHSVCVPDDPDWAAEINRVGQEQPQPLVRGLFETEIVRRREARVVTDVQHDARVHRPIADASRSNSYVAAPVLAGDRVVALLHADRYRQNRDTDDIDCEVLTAYANGLALAFSRARAAERLQAVSAALQAASRDCSDAAAGIGDYTLGSAAGDHGPAVPVRAVQRSVRALLTSREAEILEHMANGRTNAAIAAKLFIAEGTVKQHVKHILRKLGAENRVEAVSMLYRGDDV
;
A
#
# COMPACT_ATOMS: atom_id res chain seq x y z
N MET A 1 57.01 -5.26 -2.85
CA MET A 1 56.61 -4.15 -3.75
C MET A 1 55.28 -4.40 -4.48
N VAL A 2 54.98 -5.64 -4.88
CA VAL A 2 53.74 -6.01 -5.61
C VAL A 2 52.49 -5.95 -4.72
N LEU A 3 52.56 -6.44 -3.47
CA LEU A 3 51.43 -6.43 -2.53
C LEU A 3 50.92 -5.01 -2.21
N HIS A 4 51.83 -4.04 -2.07
CA HIS A 4 51.49 -2.64 -1.80
C HIS A 4 50.72 -1.99 -2.97
N ARG A 5 51.12 -2.30 -4.22
CA ARG A 5 50.43 -1.83 -5.44
C ARG A 5 49.05 -2.46 -5.62
N ILE A 6 48.88 -3.73 -5.22
CA ILE A 6 47.58 -4.42 -5.28
C ILE A 6 46.63 -3.81 -4.26
N ILE A 7 47.08 -3.55 -3.03
CA ILE A 7 46.28 -2.92 -1.97
C ILE A 7 45.85 -1.50 -2.37
N ASP A 8 46.73 -0.71 -2.97
CA ASP A 8 46.39 0.65 -3.44
C ASP A 8 45.42 0.64 -4.63
N THR A 9 45.51 -0.34 -5.52
CA THR A 9 44.59 -0.50 -6.66
C THR A 9 43.20 -0.97 -6.19
N VAL A 10 43.15 -1.90 -5.23
CA VAL A 10 41.90 -2.33 -4.59
C VAL A 10 41.28 -1.20 -3.76
N ARG A 11 42.08 -0.39 -3.04
CA ARG A 11 41.61 0.84 -2.36
C ARG A 11 41.08 1.88 -3.34
N SER A 12 41.70 2.05 -4.50
CA SER A 12 41.21 2.97 -5.53
C SER A 12 39.92 2.48 -6.21
N ALA A 13 39.72 1.16 -6.32
CA ALA A 13 38.50 0.57 -6.84
C ALA A 13 37.35 0.53 -5.81
N ALA A 14 37.67 0.40 -4.51
CA ALA A 14 36.72 0.42 -3.40
C ALA A 14 36.46 1.83 -2.83
N GLY A 15 37.20 2.84 -3.29
CA GLY A 15 37.34 4.15 -2.66
C GLY A 15 36.28 5.18 -3.06
N ARG A 16 35.01 4.96 -2.68
CA ARG A 16 34.11 6.06 -2.27
C ARG A 16 33.55 5.87 -0.86
N VAL A 17 34.30 5.19 0.01
CA VAL A 17 34.16 5.30 1.47
C VAL A 17 35.54 5.50 2.09
N VAL A 18 35.71 6.64 2.74
CA VAL A 18 36.95 7.15 3.34
C VAL A 18 37.35 6.29 4.55
N TYR A 19 38.55 5.70 4.56
CA TYR A 19 39.32 5.46 5.78
C TYR A 19 40.83 5.57 5.53
N SER A 20 41.42 6.57 6.17
CA SER A 20 42.86 6.75 6.33
C SER A 20 43.36 5.81 7.43
N CYS A 21 44.30 4.93 7.09
CA CYS A 21 45.17 4.30 8.09
C CYS A 21 46.54 4.04 7.46
N ALA A 22 47.57 4.63 8.07
CA ALA A 22 48.97 4.49 7.72
C ALA A 22 49.49 3.14 8.20
N VAL A 23 50.30 2.47 7.38
CA VAL A 23 51.00 1.21 7.73
C VAL A 23 52.50 1.51 7.81
N PRO A 24 53.26 1.00 8.81
CA PRO A 24 54.69 1.25 8.91
C PRO A 24 55.49 0.44 7.89
N HIS A 25 56.59 1.01 7.42
CA HIS A 25 57.63 0.31 6.66
C HIS A 25 58.38 -0.66 7.57
N ASP A 26 58.58 -1.91 7.11
CA ASP A 26 59.88 -2.53 6.85
C ASP A 26 59.80 -4.07 6.98
N VAL A 27 60.01 -4.84 5.90
CA VAL A 27 60.51 -6.23 5.97
C VAL A 27 61.28 -6.55 4.69
N GLY A 28 62.50 -7.07 4.90
CA GLY A 28 63.52 -7.38 3.91
C GLY A 28 63.24 -8.55 2.99
N ALA A 29 64.08 -8.62 1.96
CA ALA A 29 64.08 -9.56 0.85
C ALA A 29 64.41 -11.02 1.25
N MET A 30 63.78 -12.01 0.59
CA MET A 30 64.50 -13.14 -0.02
C MET A 30 63.61 -14.07 -0.87
N ARG A 31 64.22 -14.48 -2.00
CA ARG A 31 64.11 -15.73 -2.79
C ARG A 31 63.16 -15.83 -3.99
N ASP A 32 63.84 -15.87 -5.15
CA ASP A 32 63.43 -16.36 -6.48
C ASP A 32 63.08 -17.84 -6.52
N GLY A 33 62.19 -18.22 -7.45
CA GLY A 33 62.11 -19.60 -7.93
C GLY A 33 60.82 -20.09 -8.60
N SER A 34 59.85 -19.24 -8.99
CA SER A 34 58.68 -19.68 -9.81
C SER A 34 57.90 -18.50 -10.46
N HIS A 35 58.53 -17.33 -10.59
CA HIS A 35 57.81 -16.07 -10.79
C HIS A 35 57.38 -15.78 -12.23
N ALA A 36 58.05 -16.32 -13.25
CA ALA A 36 57.83 -15.86 -14.64
C ALA A 36 56.43 -16.19 -15.20
N GLY A 37 55.84 -17.34 -14.85
CA GLY A 37 54.49 -17.70 -15.29
C GLY A 37 53.38 -17.04 -14.46
N HIS A 38 53.65 -16.79 -13.18
CA HIS A 38 52.74 -16.12 -12.25
C HIS A 38 52.64 -14.61 -12.54
N ASP A 39 53.77 -13.95 -12.87
CA ASP A 39 53.81 -12.52 -13.19
C ASP A 39 53.02 -12.19 -14.46
N GLY A 40 53.09 -13.04 -15.49
CA GLY A 40 52.37 -12.82 -16.75
C GLY A 40 50.85 -12.86 -16.60
N ARG A 41 50.33 -13.80 -15.79
CA ARG A 41 48.89 -13.89 -15.49
C ARG A 41 48.41 -12.75 -14.60
N LEU A 42 49.17 -12.39 -13.57
CA LEU A 42 48.84 -11.27 -12.69
C LEU A 42 48.83 -9.93 -13.43
N THR A 43 49.75 -9.76 -14.38
CA THR A 43 49.82 -8.57 -15.24
C THR A 43 48.60 -8.48 -16.17
N ALA A 44 48.16 -9.60 -16.75
CA ALA A 44 46.94 -9.62 -17.57
C ALA A 44 45.67 -9.27 -16.77
N VAL A 45 45.55 -9.75 -15.52
CA VAL A 45 44.45 -9.40 -14.62
C VAL A 45 44.48 -7.91 -14.24
N LEU A 46 45.66 -7.37 -13.94
CA LEU A 46 45.84 -5.95 -13.61
C LEU A 46 45.54 -5.03 -14.79
N ASP A 47 45.92 -5.43 -16.01
CA ASP A 47 45.62 -4.65 -17.22
C ASP A 47 44.12 -4.68 -17.56
N GLY A 48 43.43 -5.80 -17.30
CA GLY A 48 41.97 -5.89 -17.40
C GLY A 48 41.23 -4.98 -16.41
N LEU A 49 41.64 -4.98 -15.14
CA LEU A 49 41.07 -4.09 -14.12
C LEU A 49 41.36 -2.61 -14.42
N ARG A 50 42.55 -2.29 -14.95
CA ARG A 50 42.89 -0.93 -15.38
C ARG A 50 42.05 -0.46 -16.57
N SER A 51 41.76 -1.35 -17.52
CA SER A 51 40.88 -1.05 -18.64
C SER A 51 39.47 -0.71 -18.18
N LEU A 52 38.91 -1.47 -17.22
CA LEU A 52 37.62 -1.19 -16.59
C LEU A 52 37.58 0.17 -15.88
N VAL A 53 38.60 0.49 -15.09
CA VAL A 53 38.72 1.77 -14.37
C VAL A 53 38.91 2.95 -15.35
N ALA A 54 39.53 2.72 -16.50
CA ALA A 54 39.70 3.72 -17.55
C ALA A 54 38.40 3.96 -18.36
N SER A 55 37.59 2.91 -18.60
CA SER A 55 36.28 3.04 -19.26
C SER A 55 35.27 3.82 -18.42
N ASP A 56 35.29 3.66 -17.09
CA ASP A 56 34.40 4.39 -16.16
C ASP A 56 34.72 5.91 -16.13
N ARG A 57 35.96 6.29 -16.43
CA ARG A 57 36.41 7.70 -16.47
C ARG A 57 36.11 8.42 -17.79
N THR A 58 35.83 7.69 -18.87
CA THR A 58 35.71 8.24 -20.23
C THR A 58 34.26 8.33 -20.73
N GLY A 59 33.28 7.81 -19.98
CA GLY A 59 31.85 7.99 -20.24
C GLY A 59 31.34 7.39 -21.56
N SER A 60 32.15 6.55 -22.22
CA SER A 60 31.93 6.09 -23.60
C SER A 60 31.29 4.71 -23.72
N GLY A 61 30.76 4.15 -22.63
CA GLY A 61 29.93 2.95 -22.66
C GLY A 61 29.55 2.55 -21.23
N GLU A 62 28.27 2.66 -20.88
CA GLU A 62 27.76 2.10 -19.63
C GLU A 62 27.84 0.57 -19.72
N LEU A 63 28.95 0.00 -19.27
CA LEU A 63 29.01 -1.42 -18.98
C LEU A 63 27.88 -1.73 -17.99
N SER A 64 27.03 -2.69 -18.34
CA SER A 64 25.92 -3.05 -17.47
C SER A 64 26.46 -3.54 -16.12
N PRO A 65 25.73 -3.34 -15.00
CA PRO A 65 26.11 -3.85 -13.69
C PRO A 65 26.33 -5.38 -13.64
N ARG A 66 25.91 -6.12 -14.68
CA ARG A 66 26.20 -7.55 -14.86
C ARG A 66 27.57 -7.78 -15.49
N GLU A 67 27.94 -7.03 -16.51
CA GLU A 67 29.24 -7.12 -17.19
C GLU A 67 30.38 -6.72 -16.25
N VAL A 68 30.22 -5.64 -15.49
CA VAL A 68 31.20 -5.23 -14.47
C VAL A 68 31.41 -6.33 -13.41
N ARG A 69 30.32 -6.96 -12.96
CA ARG A 69 30.39 -8.07 -11.99
C ARG A 69 31.05 -9.32 -12.58
N ALA A 70 30.75 -9.66 -13.84
CA ALA A 70 31.35 -10.80 -14.52
C ALA A 70 32.87 -10.63 -14.63
N VAL A 71 33.33 -9.47 -15.09
CA VAL A 71 34.76 -9.19 -15.25
C VAL A 71 35.48 -9.14 -13.90
N LEU A 72 34.86 -8.56 -12.86
CA LEU A 72 35.42 -8.58 -11.50
C LEU A 72 35.52 -10.01 -10.94
N SER A 73 34.49 -10.83 -11.15
CA SER A 73 34.48 -12.23 -10.71
C SER A 73 35.56 -13.07 -11.42
N GLU A 74 35.72 -12.87 -12.72
CA GLU A 74 36.72 -13.58 -13.53
C GLU A 74 38.15 -13.15 -13.17
N SER A 75 38.36 -11.84 -13.02
CA SER A 75 39.63 -11.27 -12.53
C SER A 75 39.99 -11.81 -11.15
N TRP A 76 38.99 -11.97 -10.28
CA TRP A 76 39.16 -12.51 -8.95
C TRP A 76 39.49 -14.00 -8.95
N SER A 77 38.82 -14.80 -9.79
CA SER A 77 39.11 -16.23 -9.95
C SER A 77 40.53 -16.44 -10.49
N ALA A 78 40.96 -15.64 -11.46
CA ALA A 78 42.31 -15.70 -11.99
C ALA A 78 43.37 -15.33 -10.94
N LEU A 79 43.06 -14.38 -10.04
CA LEU A 79 43.91 -14.06 -8.90
C LEU A 79 43.96 -15.21 -7.88
N ALA A 80 42.84 -15.91 -7.67
CA ALA A 80 42.77 -17.11 -6.81
C ALA A 80 43.65 -18.24 -7.32
N ASP A 81 43.54 -18.54 -8.60
CA ASP A 81 44.32 -19.59 -9.25
C ASP A 81 45.81 -19.26 -9.28
N ALA A 82 46.17 -17.97 -9.44
CA ALA A 82 47.55 -17.51 -9.38
C ALA A 82 48.14 -17.55 -7.95
N LEU A 83 47.30 -17.56 -6.92
CA LEU A 83 47.72 -17.59 -5.51
C LEU A 83 47.57 -18.98 -4.87
N ALA A 84 47.10 -19.98 -5.62
CA ALA A 84 46.78 -21.34 -5.15
C ALA A 84 47.98 -22.14 -4.60
N GLY A 85 49.21 -21.60 -4.67
CA GLY A 85 50.42 -22.19 -4.08
C GLY A 85 50.82 -21.63 -2.72
N ASP A 86 50.17 -20.57 -2.24
CA ASP A 86 50.43 -19.92 -0.96
C ASP A 86 49.17 -19.98 -0.09
N THR A 87 49.22 -20.80 0.97
CA THR A 87 48.09 -21.06 1.86
C THR A 87 47.60 -19.81 2.59
N GLU A 88 48.47 -18.85 2.89
CA GLU A 88 48.06 -17.59 3.51
C GLU A 88 47.39 -16.65 2.49
N ALA A 89 47.93 -16.58 1.28
CA ALA A 89 47.35 -15.77 0.21
C ALA A 89 45.97 -16.28 -0.22
N ALA A 90 45.79 -17.60 -0.33
CA ALA A 90 44.50 -18.22 -0.61
C ALA A 90 43.46 -17.95 0.51
N ALA A 91 43.88 -17.97 1.78
CA ALA A 91 43.01 -17.67 2.92
C ALA A 91 42.57 -16.19 2.94
N ILE A 92 43.49 -15.26 2.66
CA ILE A 92 43.20 -13.82 2.54
C ILE A 92 42.21 -13.57 1.40
N LEU A 93 42.40 -14.25 0.27
CA LEU A 93 41.53 -14.11 -0.88
C LEU A 93 40.11 -14.65 -0.59
N ALA A 94 39.98 -15.81 0.03
CA ALA A 94 38.68 -16.34 0.45
C ALA A 94 37.97 -15.39 1.45
N ALA A 95 38.73 -14.77 2.35
CA ALA A 95 38.19 -13.76 3.28
C ALA A 95 37.70 -12.51 2.56
N LEU A 96 38.45 -12.01 1.56
CA LEU A 96 38.07 -10.85 0.77
C LEU A 96 36.84 -11.13 -0.13
N GLN A 97 36.70 -12.33 -0.70
CA GLN A 97 35.47 -12.75 -1.40
C GLN A 97 34.27 -12.72 -0.48
N THR A 98 34.44 -13.28 0.72
CA THR A 98 33.38 -13.31 1.74
C THR A 98 32.98 -11.89 2.14
N LEU A 99 33.95 -10.99 2.29
CA LEU A 99 33.69 -9.59 2.62
C LEU A 99 32.98 -8.85 1.48
N ALA A 100 33.43 -9.03 0.24
CA ALA A 100 32.80 -8.43 -0.95
C ALA A 100 31.36 -8.93 -1.13
N GLY A 101 31.12 -10.23 -0.90
CA GLY A 101 29.77 -10.81 -0.91
C GLY A 101 28.87 -10.20 0.17
N ARG A 102 29.40 -9.97 1.38
CA ARG A 102 28.68 -9.30 2.48
C ARG A 102 28.40 -7.83 2.16
N GLU A 103 29.34 -7.11 1.58
CA GLU A 103 29.17 -5.72 1.17
C GLU A 103 28.08 -5.59 0.09
N ALA A 104 28.08 -6.47 -0.91
CA ALA A 104 27.03 -6.54 -1.92
C ALA A 104 25.65 -6.84 -1.30
N ALA A 105 25.57 -7.76 -0.34
CA ALA A 105 24.34 -8.05 0.39
C ALA A 105 23.85 -6.84 1.19
N LEU A 106 24.75 -6.14 1.89
CA LEU A 106 24.42 -4.91 2.62
C LEU A 106 23.95 -3.79 1.70
N ALA A 107 24.58 -3.61 0.54
CA ALA A 107 24.15 -2.65 -0.47
C ALA A 107 22.74 -2.97 -0.97
N GLN A 108 22.45 -4.24 -1.25
CA GLN A 108 21.13 -4.71 -1.68
C GLN A 108 20.05 -4.44 -0.62
N VAL A 109 20.33 -4.71 0.65
CA VAL A 109 19.42 -4.39 1.76
C VAL A 109 19.19 -2.88 1.83
N ARG A 110 20.25 -2.06 1.76
CA ARG A 110 20.14 -0.61 1.82
C ARG A 110 19.29 -0.04 0.68
N ASP A 111 19.46 -0.54 -0.54
CA ASP A 111 18.70 -0.08 -1.69
C ASP A 111 17.22 -0.49 -1.60
N ARG A 112 16.93 -1.72 -1.13
CA ARG A 112 15.56 -2.16 -0.84
C ARG A 112 14.89 -1.28 0.23
N THR A 113 15.59 -1.00 1.33
CA THR A 113 15.07 -0.13 2.40
C THR A 113 14.82 1.29 1.90
N ARG A 114 15.71 1.86 1.09
CA ARG A 114 15.52 3.18 0.49
C ARG A 114 14.32 3.19 -0.47
N GLY A 115 14.19 2.18 -1.31
CA GLY A 115 13.05 2.05 -2.23
C GLY A 115 11.73 1.97 -1.48
N LEU A 116 11.67 1.17 -0.41
CA LEU A 116 10.50 1.08 0.46
C LEU A 116 10.17 2.42 1.12
N ALA A 117 11.18 3.12 1.66
CA ALA A 117 10.98 4.42 2.27
C ALA A 117 10.45 5.47 1.26
N ASP A 118 10.98 5.50 0.04
CA ASP A 118 10.47 6.39 -1.02
C ASP A 118 9.03 6.05 -1.42
N ALA A 119 8.72 4.76 -1.57
CA ALA A 119 7.37 4.31 -1.90
C ALA A 119 6.36 4.69 -0.80
N LEU A 120 6.73 4.52 0.48
CA LEU A 120 5.90 4.91 1.61
C LEU A 120 5.74 6.44 1.69
N ALA A 121 6.81 7.20 1.47
CA ALA A 121 6.75 8.67 1.43
C ALA A 121 5.84 9.16 0.30
N ARG A 122 5.84 8.49 -0.85
CA ARG A 122 4.93 8.80 -1.97
C ARG A 122 3.48 8.46 -1.66
N LEU A 123 3.21 7.36 -0.97
CA LEU A 123 1.86 7.07 -0.47
C LEU A 123 1.40 8.13 0.54
N ASP A 124 2.32 8.60 1.39
CA ASP A 124 2.03 9.67 2.34
C ASP A 124 1.78 11.02 1.65
N ALA A 125 2.51 11.33 0.58
CA ALA A 125 2.31 12.55 -0.21
C ALA A 125 1.16 12.48 -1.24
N ALA A 126 0.60 11.28 -1.49
CA ALA A 126 -0.42 11.06 -2.51
C ALA A 126 -1.76 11.76 -2.19
N PRO A 127 -2.58 12.05 -3.23
CA PRO A 127 -3.93 12.58 -3.06
C PRO A 127 -4.78 11.74 -2.09
N CYS A 128 -5.75 12.40 -1.46
CA CYS A 128 -6.55 11.81 -0.39
C CYS A 128 -7.75 10.97 -0.85
N ALA A 129 -7.92 10.74 -2.15
CA ALA A 129 -8.98 9.86 -2.65
C ALA A 129 -8.55 8.40 -2.62
N VAL A 130 -9.47 7.52 -2.23
CA VAL A 130 -9.18 6.07 -2.17
C VAL A 130 -8.88 5.50 -3.56
N ASP A 131 -9.62 5.91 -4.59
CA ASP A 131 -9.46 5.39 -5.95
C ASP A 131 -8.07 5.74 -6.53
N ASP A 132 -7.58 6.97 -6.32
CA ASP A 132 -6.24 7.38 -6.76
C ASP A 132 -5.13 6.52 -6.13
N LEU A 133 -5.29 6.18 -4.83
CA LEU A 133 -4.37 5.30 -4.13
C LEU A 133 -4.39 3.87 -4.67
N MET A 134 -5.56 3.38 -5.10
CA MET A 134 -5.70 2.05 -5.68
C MET A 134 -5.02 1.94 -7.04
N GLU A 135 -5.01 3.01 -7.84
CA GLU A 135 -4.27 3.08 -9.11
C GLU A 135 -2.77 3.28 -8.92
N LEU A 136 -2.38 4.07 -7.92
CA LEU A 136 -0.98 4.36 -7.62
C LEU A 136 -0.26 3.18 -6.98
N ALA A 137 -0.96 2.37 -6.18
CA ALA A 137 -0.36 1.28 -5.40
C ALA A 137 0.53 0.32 -6.21
N PRO A 138 0.04 -0.34 -7.28
CA PRO A 138 0.87 -1.28 -8.03
C PRO A 138 2.05 -0.59 -8.74
N GLN A 139 1.92 0.70 -9.11
CA GLN A 139 3.01 1.47 -9.73
C GLN A 139 4.17 1.72 -8.77
N LEU A 140 3.89 1.88 -7.48
CA LEU A 140 4.93 2.06 -6.46
C LEU A 140 5.57 0.73 -6.07
N VAL A 141 4.83 -0.38 -6.12
CA VAL A 141 5.39 -1.71 -5.90
C VAL A 141 6.43 -2.06 -6.94
N THR A 142 6.20 -1.76 -8.22
CA THR A 142 7.19 -2.06 -9.27
C THR A 142 8.50 -1.27 -9.08
N ARG A 143 8.44 -0.09 -8.44
CA ARG A 143 9.65 0.67 -8.03
C ARG A 143 10.42 0.04 -6.88
N LEU A 144 9.85 -0.91 -6.14
CA LEU A 144 10.56 -1.75 -5.16
C LEU A 144 11.38 -2.87 -5.84
N GLY A 145 11.39 -2.87 -7.17
CA GLY A 145 12.12 -3.80 -8.02
C GLY A 145 11.32 -5.03 -8.43
N PHE A 146 10.01 -5.08 -8.15
CA PHE A 146 9.12 -6.10 -8.71
C PHE A 146 8.87 -5.81 -10.19
N ASP A 147 8.79 -6.85 -11.01
CA ASP A 147 8.59 -6.69 -12.46
C ASP A 147 7.12 -6.40 -12.79
N ARG A 148 6.22 -6.90 -11.94
CA ARG A 148 4.78 -6.67 -12.02
C ARG A 148 4.18 -6.53 -10.63
N ALA A 149 3.11 -5.74 -10.54
CA ALA A 149 2.24 -5.71 -9.39
C ALA A 149 0.76 -5.70 -9.80
N ILE A 150 -0.08 -6.38 -9.03
CA ILE A 150 -1.53 -6.44 -9.20
C ILE A 150 -2.17 -6.02 -7.89
N PHE A 151 -3.06 -5.04 -7.94
CA PHE A 151 -3.90 -4.66 -6.83
C PHE A 151 -5.33 -5.13 -7.08
N SER A 152 -5.90 -5.83 -6.11
CA SER A 152 -7.22 -6.43 -6.22
C SER A 152 -8.05 -6.14 -4.98
N ARG A 153 -9.36 -6.00 -5.16
CA ARG A 153 -10.31 -5.80 -4.08
C ARG A 153 -11.00 -7.09 -3.66
N ILE A 154 -11.49 -7.10 -2.43
CA ILE A 154 -12.43 -8.09 -1.94
C ILE A 154 -13.78 -7.41 -1.72
N VAL A 155 -14.75 -7.77 -2.55
CA VAL A 155 -16.13 -7.26 -2.47
C VAL A 155 -17.04 -8.45 -2.22
N ASP A 156 -17.71 -8.47 -1.06
CA ASP A 156 -18.64 -9.53 -0.66
C ASP A 156 -18.06 -10.97 -0.75
N GLY A 157 -16.77 -11.12 -0.41
CA GLY A 157 -16.07 -12.41 -0.45
C GLY A 157 -15.60 -12.82 -1.85
N VAL A 158 -15.75 -11.94 -2.84
CA VAL A 158 -15.29 -12.13 -4.21
C VAL A 158 -14.03 -11.31 -4.42
N TRP A 159 -12.99 -11.97 -4.96
CA TRP A 159 -11.73 -11.35 -5.35
C TRP A 159 -11.84 -10.82 -6.77
N VAL A 160 -11.60 -9.51 -6.94
CA VAL A 160 -11.76 -8.79 -8.21
C VAL A 160 -10.51 -7.96 -8.48
N SER A 161 -9.88 -8.13 -9.64
CA SER A 161 -8.76 -7.28 -10.05
C SER A 161 -9.24 -5.83 -10.20
N HIS A 162 -8.42 -4.87 -9.80
CA HIS A 162 -8.74 -3.46 -9.93
C HIS A 162 -7.73 -2.75 -10.83
N SER A 163 -6.45 -2.85 -10.49
CA SER A 163 -5.36 -2.21 -11.23
C SER A 163 -4.16 -3.15 -11.33
N VAL A 164 -3.46 -3.10 -12.47
CA VAL A 164 -2.28 -3.91 -12.76
C VAL A 164 -1.20 -3.00 -13.33
N CYS A 165 0.03 -3.16 -12.86
CA CYS A 165 1.18 -2.43 -13.38
C CYS A 165 2.25 -3.41 -13.85
N VAL A 166 2.59 -3.31 -15.14
CA VAL A 166 3.78 -3.89 -15.76
C VAL A 166 4.49 -2.74 -16.49
N PRO A 167 5.56 -2.14 -15.92
CA PRO A 167 6.14 -0.90 -16.45
C PRO A 167 6.59 -1.01 -17.90
N ASP A 168 7.02 -2.20 -18.30
CA ASP A 168 7.59 -2.47 -19.61
C ASP A 168 6.58 -2.97 -20.65
N ASP A 169 5.36 -3.32 -20.22
CA ASP A 169 4.31 -3.85 -21.11
C ASP A 169 2.91 -3.44 -20.62
N PRO A 170 2.47 -2.20 -20.92
CA PRO A 170 1.18 -1.69 -20.48
C PRO A 170 -0.01 -2.44 -21.10
N ASP A 171 0.13 -2.96 -22.32
CA ASP A 171 -0.93 -3.69 -23.01
C ASP A 171 -1.18 -5.04 -22.32
N TRP A 172 -0.11 -5.74 -21.93
CA TRP A 172 -0.22 -6.95 -21.15
C TRP A 172 -0.77 -6.71 -19.75
N ALA A 173 -0.41 -5.59 -19.10
CA ALA A 173 -1.03 -5.19 -17.84
C ALA A 173 -2.55 -5.00 -17.98
N ALA A 174 -3.00 -4.35 -19.05
CA ALA A 174 -4.42 -4.16 -19.33
C ALA A 174 -5.14 -5.50 -19.61
N GLU A 175 -4.50 -6.43 -20.32
CA GLU A 175 -5.03 -7.76 -20.56
C GLU A 175 -5.25 -8.54 -19.26
N ILE A 176 -4.24 -8.57 -18.39
CA ILE A 176 -4.33 -9.25 -17.08
C ILE A 176 -5.44 -8.62 -16.24
N ASN A 177 -5.52 -7.29 -16.22
CA ASN A 177 -6.55 -6.60 -15.44
C ASN A 177 -7.95 -6.93 -15.95
N ARG A 178 -8.14 -6.93 -17.27
CA ARG A 178 -9.41 -7.28 -17.91
C ARG A 178 -9.83 -8.71 -17.56
N VAL A 179 -8.92 -9.69 -17.68
CA VAL A 179 -9.20 -11.09 -17.31
C VAL A 179 -9.62 -11.19 -15.84
N GLY A 180 -8.91 -10.51 -14.94
CA GLY A 180 -9.24 -10.50 -13.51
C GLY A 180 -10.51 -9.72 -13.13
N GLN A 181 -11.02 -8.86 -14.01
CA GLN A 181 -12.30 -8.15 -13.84
C GLN A 181 -13.48 -8.95 -14.42
N GLU A 182 -13.29 -9.57 -15.58
CA GLU A 182 -14.31 -10.36 -16.29
C GLU A 182 -14.53 -11.74 -15.64
N GLN A 183 -13.52 -12.26 -14.95
CA GLN A 183 -13.57 -13.56 -14.26
C GLN A 183 -13.27 -13.37 -12.76
N PRO A 184 -14.19 -12.74 -12.00
CA PRO A 184 -14.01 -12.54 -10.58
C PRO A 184 -14.13 -13.87 -9.83
N GLN A 185 -13.22 -14.13 -8.91
CA GLN A 185 -13.09 -15.43 -8.25
C GLN A 185 -13.62 -15.36 -6.81
N PRO A 186 -14.62 -16.18 -6.44
CA PRO A 186 -15.02 -16.31 -5.05
C PRO A 186 -13.87 -16.89 -4.21
N LEU A 187 -13.66 -16.32 -3.01
CA LEU A 187 -12.65 -16.82 -2.06
C LEU A 187 -13.11 -18.14 -1.43
N VAL A 188 -12.87 -19.24 -2.16
CA VAL A 188 -13.21 -20.61 -1.76
C VAL A 188 -12.05 -21.31 -1.04
N ARG A 189 -12.38 -22.23 -0.13
CA ARG A 189 -11.37 -23.08 0.53
C ARG A 189 -10.52 -23.81 -0.52
N GLY A 190 -9.21 -23.71 -0.36
CA GLY A 190 -8.23 -24.33 -1.24
C GLY A 190 -7.35 -23.32 -1.97
N LEU A 191 -7.79 -22.07 -2.15
CA LEU A 191 -6.96 -21.03 -2.77
C LEU A 191 -5.94 -20.42 -1.80
N PHE A 192 -4.77 -20.04 -2.30
CA PHE A 192 -3.77 -19.33 -1.49
C PHE A 192 -4.29 -17.98 -1.01
N GLU A 193 -5.01 -17.25 -1.87
CA GLU A 193 -5.65 -15.96 -1.56
C GLU A 193 -6.63 -16.11 -0.41
N THR A 194 -7.34 -17.25 -0.33
CA THR A 194 -8.26 -17.53 0.79
C THR A 194 -7.51 -17.74 2.10
N GLU A 195 -6.37 -18.42 2.08
CA GLU A 195 -5.53 -18.56 3.28
C GLU A 195 -4.91 -17.24 3.72
N ILE A 196 -4.49 -16.39 2.78
CA ILE A 196 -3.95 -15.04 3.04
C ILE A 196 -5.02 -14.17 3.69
N VAL A 197 -6.26 -14.19 3.17
CA VAL A 197 -7.39 -13.45 3.75
C VAL A 197 -7.76 -13.98 5.13
N ARG A 198 -7.77 -15.31 5.32
CA ARG A 198 -8.13 -15.93 6.60
C ARG A 198 -7.09 -15.66 7.69
N ARG A 199 -5.80 -15.82 7.36
CA ARG A 199 -4.68 -15.67 8.30
C ARG A 199 -4.23 -14.22 8.47
N ARG A 200 -4.54 -13.35 7.49
CA ARG A 200 -4.09 -11.95 7.44
C ARG A 200 -2.56 -11.83 7.38
N GLU A 201 -1.93 -12.79 6.73
CA GLU A 201 -0.48 -12.91 6.60
C GLU A 201 -0.10 -12.97 5.12
N ALA A 202 0.93 -12.22 4.74
CA ALA A 202 1.50 -12.32 3.42
C ALA A 202 2.15 -13.70 3.20
N ARG A 203 2.17 -14.15 1.95
CA ARG A 203 2.76 -15.44 1.59
C ARG A 203 3.51 -15.36 0.28
N VAL A 204 4.61 -16.09 0.24
CA VAL A 204 5.27 -16.51 -1.00
C VAL A 204 4.53 -17.73 -1.53
N VAL A 205 4.18 -17.69 -2.80
CA VAL A 205 3.61 -18.81 -3.56
C VAL A 205 4.61 -19.19 -4.63
N THR A 206 5.05 -20.44 -4.60
CA THR A 206 5.96 -21.03 -5.59
C THR A 206 5.21 -22.08 -6.40
N ASP A 207 5.75 -22.42 -7.57
CA ASP A 207 5.21 -23.43 -8.49
C ASP A 207 3.77 -23.14 -8.98
N VAL A 208 3.57 -21.89 -9.38
CA VAL A 208 2.29 -21.33 -9.80
C VAL A 208 1.70 -22.06 -11.02
N GLN A 209 2.57 -22.53 -11.91
CA GLN A 209 2.17 -23.20 -13.15
C GLN A 209 1.63 -24.62 -12.92
N HIS A 210 1.95 -25.27 -11.81
CA HIS A 210 1.52 -26.65 -11.56
C HIS A 210 0.61 -26.82 -10.32
N ASP A 211 0.52 -25.82 -9.44
CA ASP A 211 -0.35 -25.91 -8.25
C ASP A 211 -1.84 -25.71 -8.61
N ALA A 212 -2.70 -26.60 -8.11
CA ALA A 212 -4.15 -26.56 -8.29
C ALA A 212 -4.86 -25.49 -7.44
N ARG A 213 -4.12 -24.87 -6.51
CA ARG A 213 -4.61 -23.86 -5.56
C ARG A 213 -4.46 -22.42 -6.06
N VAL A 214 -4.02 -22.25 -7.30
CA VAL A 214 -3.91 -20.95 -7.97
C VAL A 214 -5.08 -20.75 -8.92
N HIS A 215 -5.57 -19.52 -9.00
CA HIS A 215 -6.55 -19.12 -10.01
C HIS A 215 -5.97 -19.21 -11.43
N ARG A 216 -6.37 -20.25 -12.16
CA ARG A 216 -5.83 -20.59 -13.50
C ARG A 216 -5.93 -19.47 -14.54
N PRO A 217 -7.06 -18.77 -14.71
CA PRO A 217 -7.16 -17.68 -15.69
C PRO A 217 -6.10 -16.58 -15.49
N ILE A 218 -5.80 -16.24 -14.24
CA ILE A 218 -4.75 -15.25 -13.92
C ILE A 218 -3.36 -15.88 -14.01
N ALA A 219 -3.17 -17.13 -13.60
CA ALA A 219 -1.89 -17.84 -13.74
C ALA A 219 -1.45 -17.98 -15.21
N ASP A 220 -2.40 -18.31 -16.09
CA ASP A 220 -2.16 -18.51 -17.53
C ASP A 220 -1.91 -17.18 -18.24
N ALA A 221 -2.67 -16.12 -17.87
CA ALA A 221 -2.45 -14.77 -18.38
C ALA A 221 -1.14 -14.15 -17.86
N SER A 222 -0.78 -14.42 -16.60
CA SER A 222 0.39 -13.82 -15.95
C SER A 222 1.71 -14.54 -16.24
N ARG A 223 1.67 -15.84 -16.57
CA ARG A 223 2.84 -16.71 -16.85
C ARG A 223 3.91 -16.70 -15.75
N SER A 224 3.53 -16.38 -14.51
CA SER A 224 4.46 -16.38 -13.37
C SER A 224 4.78 -17.79 -12.89
N ASN A 225 6.01 -18.00 -12.41
CA ASN A 225 6.44 -19.23 -11.75
C ASN A 225 6.37 -19.13 -10.22
N SER A 226 6.54 -17.92 -9.68
CA SER A 226 6.39 -17.59 -8.26
C SER A 226 5.88 -16.17 -8.09
N TYR A 227 5.12 -15.91 -7.03
CA TYR A 227 4.66 -14.58 -6.64
C TYR A 227 4.57 -14.43 -5.13
N VAL A 228 4.60 -13.19 -4.67
CA VAL A 228 4.26 -12.82 -3.30
C VAL A 228 2.89 -12.17 -3.31
N ALA A 229 2.07 -12.52 -2.33
CA ALA A 229 0.80 -11.86 -2.10
C ALA A 229 0.69 -11.38 -0.64
N ALA A 230 0.31 -10.11 -0.47
CA ALA A 230 0.15 -9.46 0.82
C ALA A 230 -1.28 -8.90 1.00
N PRO A 231 -1.89 -9.09 2.17
CA PRO A 231 -3.21 -8.52 2.47
C PRO A 231 -3.11 -7.05 2.84
N VAL A 232 -4.08 -6.26 2.38
CA VAL A 232 -4.27 -4.87 2.80
C VAL A 232 -5.48 -4.81 3.73
N LEU A 233 -5.26 -4.36 4.96
CA LEU A 233 -6.27 -4.35 6.01
C LEU A 233 -6.98 -2.99 6.10
N ALA A 234 -8.26 -3.01 6.45
CA ALA A 234 -8.98 -1.86 6.99
C ALA A 234 -9.56 -2.26 8.35
N GLY A 235 -8.90 -1.83 9.42
CA GLY A 235 -9.17 -2.35 10.77
C GLY A 235 -8.76 -3.82 10.86
N ASP A 236 -9.70 -4.68 11.22
CA ASP A 236 -9.47 -6.13 11.33
C ASP A 236 -9.85 -6.91 10.06
N ARG A 237 -10.36 -6.24 9.02
CA ARG A 237 -10.84 -6.89 7.81
C ARG A 237 -9.86 -6.70 6.66
N VAL A 238 -9.53 -7.78 5.95
CA VAL A 238 -8.80 -7.68 4.67
C VAL A 238 -9.75 -7.13 3.62
N VAL A 239 -9.38 -6.00 3.01
CA VAL A 239 -10.20 -5.29 2.01
C VAL A 239 -9.63 -5.40 0.60
N ALA A 240 -8.33 -5.67 0.49
CA ALA A 240 -7.64 -5.84 -0.77
C ALA A 240 -6.47 -6.81 -0.63
N LEU A 241 -6.01 -7.32 -1.77
CA LEU A 241 -4.82 -8.13 -1.91
C LEU A 241 -3.88 -7.45 -2.89
N LEU A 242 -2.60 -7.49 -2.56
CA LEU A 242 -1.52 -6.98 -3.40
C LEU A 242 -0.65 -8.16 -3.81
N HIS A 243 -0.50 -8.37 -5.11
CA HIS A 243 0.33 -9.44 -5.67
C HIS A 243 1.52 -8.80 -6.38
N ALA A 244 2.69 -9.40 -6.27
CA ALA A 244 3.89 -8.95 -6.97
C ALA A 244 4.79 -10.14 -7.34
N ASP A 245 5.48 -10.03 -8.47
CA ASP A 245 6.39 -11.08 -8.93
C ASP A 245 7.66 -10.50 -9.58
N ARG A 246 8.61 -11.40 -9.86
CA ARG A 246 9.91 -11.10 -10.47
C ARG A 246 10.17 -11.97 -11.70
N TYR A 247 9.18 -12.06 -12.58
CA TYR A 247 9.22 -12.98 -13.72
C TYR A 247 10.40 -12.75 -14.69
N ARG A 248 10.86 -11.50 -14.91
CA ARG A 248 11.96 -11.19 -15.84
C ARG A 248 13.32 -11.54 -15.26
N GLN A 249 13.44 -11.48 -13.93
CA GLN A 249 14.70 -11.68 -13.25
C GLN A 249 15.12 -13.15 -13.20
N ASN A 250 14.26 -14.06 -13.70
CA ASN A 250 14.43 -15.52 -13.67
C ASN A 250 14.85 -16.02 -12.28
N ARG A 251 14.33 -15.34 -11.25
CA ARG A 251 14.58 -15.57 -9.83
C ARG A 251 13.23 -15.72 -9.17
N ASP A 252 13.11 -16.74 -8.34
CA ASP A 252 11.93 -16.90 -7.51
C ASP A 252 11.84 -15.83 -6.44
N THR A 253 10.62 -15.42 -6.14
CA THR A 253 10.34 -14.54 -4.99
C THR A 253 10.67 -15.27 -3.70
N ASP A 254 11.32 -14.57 -2.75
CA ASP A 254 11.72 -15.13 -1.46
C ASP A 254 11.03 -14.46 -0.27
N ASP A 255 11.40 -14.89 0.95
CA ASP A 255 10.84 -14.35 2.18
C ASP A 255 11.13 -12.85 2.37
N ILE A 256 12.25 -12.35 1.84
CA ILE A 256 12.58 -10.92 1.92
C ILE A 256 11.65 -10.12 1.01
N ASP A 257 11.36 -10.64 -0.19
CA ASP A 257 10.35 -10.06 -1.08
C ASP A 257 8.95 -10.05 -0.39
N CYS A 258 8.65 -11.07 0.41
CA CYS A 258 7.46 -11.14 1.25
C CYS A 258 7.42 -10.05 2.33
N GLU A 259 8.51 -9.87 3.06
CA GLU A 259 8.63 -8.83 4.09
C GLU A 259 8.50 -7.41 3.50
N VAL A 260 9.16 -7.16 2.37
CA VAL A 260 9.09 -5.86 1.67
C VAL A 260 7.66 -5.56 1.24
N LEU A 261 6.97 -6.52 0.62
CA LEU A 261 5.59 -6.34 0.17
C LEU A 261 4.63 -6.18 1.36
N THR A 262 4.87 -6.90 2.47
CA THR A 262 4.10 -6.77 3.71
C THR A 262 4.22 -5.37 4.31
N ALA A 263 5.45 -4.86 4.42
CA ALA A 263 5.70 -3.52 4.95
C ALA A 263 5.03 -2.45 4.08
N TYR A 264 5.12 -2.60 2.76
CA TYR A 264 4.43 -1.72 1.81
C TYR A 264 2.89 -1.80 1.96
N ALA A 265 2.32 -3.00 2.04
CA ALA A 265 0.88 -3.20 2.21
C ALA A 265 0.34 -2.58 3.50
N ASN A 266 1.11 -2.64 4.60
CA ASN A 266 0.79 -1.97 5.85
C ASN A 266 0.79 -0.43 5.71
N GLY A 267 1.76 0.11 4.98
CA GLY A 267 1.79 1.54 4.65
C GLY A 267 0.60 1.98 3.79
N LEU A 268 0.23 1.17 2.80
CA LEU A 268 -0.95 1.39 1.97
C LEU A 268 -2.25 1.35 2.78
N ALA A 269 -2.37 0.42 3.72
CA ALA A 269 -3.51 0.34 4.65
C ALA A 269 -3.66 1.63 5.49
N LEU A 270 -2.54 2.20 5.95
CA LEU A 270 -2.54 3.47 6.65
C LEU A 270 -2.97 4.62 5.73
N ALA A 271 -2.45 4.66 4.49
CA ALA A 271 -2.84 5.65 3.50
C ALA A 271 -4.34 5.59 3.17
N PHE A 272 -4.92 4.40 3.01
CA PHE A 272 -6.37 4.23 2.85
C PHE A 272 -7.17 4.69 4.06
N SER A 273 -6.70 4.37 5.27
CA SER A 273 -7.38 4.81 6.50
C SER A 273 -7.44 6.33 6.59
N ARG A 274 -6.34 7.00 6.21
CA ARG A 274 -6.26 8.45 6.13
C ARG A 274 -7.15 9.04 5.03
N ALA A 275 -7.12 8.47 3.84
CA ALA A 275 -7.97 8.87 2.71
C ALA A 275 -9.46 8.83 3.08
N ARG A 276 -9.92 7.69 3.62
CA ARG A 276 -11.33 7.52 4.06
C ARG A 276 -11.71 8.47 5.19
N ALA A 277 -10.78 8.77 6.10
CA ALA A 277 -11.02 9.74 7.16
C ALA A 277 -11.21 11.16 6.59
N ALA A 278 -10.37 11.55 5.62
CA ALA A 278 -10.47 12.83 4.93
C ALA A 278 -11.78 12.95 4.14
N GLU A 279 -12.15 11.94 3.34
CA GLU A 279 -13.41 11.89 2.60
C GLU A 279 -14.62 12.00 3.54
N ARG A 280 -14.61 11.30 4.68
CA ARG A 280 -15.70 11.38 5.67
C ARG A 280 -15.80 12.76 6.30
N LEU A 281 -14.69 13.41 6.62
CA LEU A 281 -14.66 14.77 7.14
C LEU A 281 -15.21 15.77 6.11
N GLN A 282 -14.83 15.61 4.83
CA GLN A 282 -15.35 16.43 3.74
C GLN A 282 -16.85 16.24 3.56
N ALA A 283 -17.34 15.01 3.59
CA ALA A 283 -18.78 14.71 3.49
C ALA A 283 -19.57 15.31 4.65
N VAL A 284 -19.07 15.21 5.89
CA VAL A 284 -19.69 15.82 7.08
C VAL A 284 -19.70 17.35 6.97
N SER A 285 -18.59 17.95 6.54
CA SER A 285 -18.47 19.40 6.35
C SER A 285 -19.44 19.89 5.26
N ALA A 286 -19.53 19.20 4.13
CA ALA A 286 -20.45 19.53 3.05
C ALA A 286 -21.92 19.42 3.50
N ALA A 287 -22.28 18.37 4.24
CA ALA A 287 -23.61 18.22 4.80
C ALA A 287 -23.96 19.35 5.80
N LEU A 288 -23.01 19.76 6.65
CA LEU A 288 -23.20 20.87 7.58
C LEU A 288 -23.38 22.20 6.85
N GLN A 289 -22.60 22.45 5.79
CA GLN A 289 -22.74 23.64 4.96
C GLN A 289 -24.08 23.69 4.22
N ALA A 290 -24.55 22.55 3.70
CA ALA A 290 -25.86 22.45 3.07
C ALA A 290 -26.98 22.77 4.08
N ALA A 291 -26.98 22.12 5.24
CA ALA A 291 -27.96 22.39 6.30
C ALA A 291 -27.92 23.85 6.79
N SER A 292 -26.73 24.46 6.85
CA SER A 292 -26.59 25.87 7.21
C SER A 292 -27.20 26.80 6.15
N ARG A 293 -27.02 26.50 4.86
CA ARG A 293 -27.64 27.27 3.76
C ARG A 293 -29.15 27.13 3.79
N ASP A 294 -29.67 25.91 3.95
CA ASP A 294 -31.11 25.66 4.05
C ASP A 294 -31.74 26.45 5.21
N CYS A 295 -31.08 26.50 6.37
CA CYS A 295 -31.50 27.34 7.51
C CYS A 295 -31.46 28.84 7.19
N SER A 296 -30.42 29.31 6.49
CA SER A 296 -30.31 30.72 6.08
C SER A 296 -31.36 31.12 5.04
N ASP A 297 -31.65 30.26 4.07
CA ASP A 297 -32.67 30.48 3.03
C ASP A 297 -34.08 30.47 3.64
N ALA A 298 -34.34 29.55 4.58
CA ALA A 298 -35.58 29.54 5.35
C ALA A 298 -35.73 30.82 6.21
N ALA A 299 -34.64 31.33 6.79
CA ALA A 299 -34.64 32.58 7.55
C ALA A 299 -34.85 33.81 6.65
N ALA A 300 -34.26 33.82 5.45
CA ALA A 300 -34.43 34.90 4.47
C ALA A 300 -35.86 34.95 3.90
N GLY A 301 -36.51 33.79 3.68
CA GLY A 301 -37.90 33.70 3.25
C GLY A 301 -38.93 34.21 4.28
N ILE A 302 -38.55 34.31 5.56
CA ILE A 302 -39.39 34.91 6.62
C ILE A 302 -39.35 36.45 6.55
N GLY A 303 -38.31 37.04 5.93
CA GLY A 303 -38.11 38.49 5.86
C GLY A 303 -38.95 39.24 4.82
N ASP A 304 -39.64 38.54 3.91
CA ASP A 304 -40.40 39.17 2.81
C ASP A 304 -41.89 39.42 3.15
N TYR A 305 -42.33 39.05 4.36
CA TYR A 305 -43.61 39.52 4.88
C TYR A 305 -43.47 40.95 5.42
N THR A 306 -43.51 41.91 4.49
CA THR A 306 -43.76 43.31 4.79
C THR A 306 -45.09 43.43 5.54
N LEU A 307 -45.04 43.77 6.83
CA LEU A 307 -46.18 44.29 7.58
C LEU A 307 -46.58 45.63 6.97
N GLY A 308 -47.40 45.57 5.92
CA GLY A 308 -48.09 46.71 5.35
C GLY A 308 -49.06 47.28 6.38
N SER A 309 -48.71 48.45 6.91
CA SER A 309 -49.60 49.29 7.71
C SER A 309 -50.84 49.68 6.89
N ALA A 310 -52.01 49.25 7.34
CA ALA A 310 -53.28 49.88 6.99
C ALA A 310 -54.22 49.82 8.19
N ALA A 311 -54.48 51.00 8.78
CA ALA A 311 -55.54 51.22 9.73
C ALA A 311 -56.91 51.10 9.03
N GLY A 312 -57.87 50.38 9.62
CA GLY A 312 -59.26 50.33 9.15
C GLY A 312 -60.05 49.10 9.57
N ASP A 313 -60.66 49.17 10.75
CA ASP A 313 -62.02 48.74 11.13
C ASP A 313 -62.68 47.41 10.66
N HIS A 314 -63.06 46.60 11.67
CA HIS A 314 -64.22 45.68 11.79
C HIS A 314 -64.26 44.30 11.08
N GLY A 315 -64.28 43.21 11.88
CA GLY A 315 -64.81 41.87 11.52
C GLY A 315 -64.04 40.69 12.14
N PRO A 316 -64.70 39.61 12.62
CA PRO A 316 -64.21 38.82 13.75
C PRO A 316 -62.97 37.98 13.43
N ALA A 317 -62.05 37.95 14.39
CA ALA A 317 -60.86 37.11 14.38
C ALA A 317 -61.24 35.63 14.21
N VAL A 318 -60.91 35.06 13.06
CA VAL A 318 -60.77 33.61 12.91
C VAL A 318 -59.51 33.22 13.69
N PRO A 319 -59.60 32.41 14.75
CA PRO A 319 -58.44 32.11 15.57
C PRO A 319 -57.50 31.21 14.76
N VAL A 320 -56.28 31.67 14.50
CA VAL A 320 -55.13 30.82 14.16
C VAL A 320 -54.67 30.10 15.45
N ARG A 321 -55.58 29.30 16.02
CA ARG A 321 -55.36 28.42 17.17
C ARG A 321 -56.08 27.09 16.90
N ALA A 322 -55.59 26.31 15.94
CA ALA A 322 -56.01 24.92 15.78
C ALA A 322 -55.09 24.03 14.92
N VAL A 323 -53.76 24.19 14.97
CA VAL A 323 -52.84 23.09 14.56
C VAL A 323 -51.65 23.02 15.52
N GLN A 324 -51.92 23.10 16.83
CA GLN A 324 -51.03 22.56 17.86
C GLN A 324 -51.69 21.28 18.38
N ARG A 325 -51.70 20.24 17.54
CA ARG A 325 -51.86 18.87 18.05
C ARG A 325 -50.49 18.47 18.55
N SER A 326 -50.38 18.17 19.83
CA SER A 326 -49.18 17.61 20.42
C SER A 326 -48.68 16.45 19.54
N VAL A 327 -47.38 16.42 19.24
CA VAL A 327 -46.74 15.33 18.48
C VAL A 327 -47.12 13.95 19.05
N ARG A 328 -47.32 13.89 20.37
CA ARG A 328 -47.83 12.72 21.12
C ARG A 328 -49.25 12.29 20.71
N ALA A 329 -50.12 13.19 20.26
CA ALA A 329 -51.49 12.88 19.83
C ALA A 329 -51.56 12.23 18.44
N LEU A 330 -50.50 12.32 17.62
CA LEU A 330 -50.42 11.72 16.29
C LEU A 330 -49.81 10.31 16.29
N LEU A 331 -49.19 9.92 17.40
CA LEU A 331 -48.47 8.66 17.56
C LEU A 331 -49.25 7.69 18.45
N THR A 332 -49.12 6.40 18.18
CA THR A 332 -49.54 5.37 19.14
C THR A 332 -48.63 5.40 20.36
N SER A 333 -49.08 4.88 21.51
CA SER A 333 -48.27 4.82 22.73
C SER A 333 -46.89 4.19 22.51
N ARG A 334 -46.83 3.14 21.66
CA ARG A 334 -45.58 2.46 21.31
C ARG A 334 -44.67 3.29 20.42
N GLU A 335 -45.24 4.03 19.47
CA GLU A 335 -44.48 4.94 18.61
C GLU A 335 -43.94 6.14 19.38
N ALA A 336 -44.70 6.68 20.33
CA ALA A 336 -44.27 7.75 21.22
C ALA A 336 -43.09 7.29 22.12
N GLU A 337 -43.16 6.10 22.71
CA GLU A 337 -42.08 5.52 23.52
C GLU A 337 -40.79 5.31 22.71
N ILE A 338 -40.92 4.84 21.46
CA ILE A 338 -39.78 4.71 20.55
C ILE A 338 -39.19 6.08 20.20
N LEU A 339 -40.04 7.09 19.93
CA LEU A 339 -39.60 8.45 19.64
C LEU A 339 -38.87 9.09 20.84
N GLU A 340 -39.34 8.86 22.08
CA GLU A 340 -38.63 9.29 23.29
C GLU A 340 -37.26 8.64 23.41
N HIS A 341 -37.13 7.35 23.09
CA HIS A 341 -35.82 6.70 23.09
C HIS A 341 -34.89 7.21 21.98
N MET A 342 -35.45 7.63 20.83
CA MET A 342 -34.70 8.32 19.78
C MET A 342 -34.20 9.68 20.26
N ALA A 343 -35.03 10.44 20.98
CA ALA A 343 -34.66 11.72 21.55
C ALA A 343 -33.52 11.59 22.56
N ASN A 344 -33.46 10.47 23.28
CA ASN A 344 -32.35 10.10 24.16
C ASN A 344 -31.08 9.57 23.42
N GLY A 345 -31.02 9.68 22.08
CA GLY A 345 -29.86 9.26 21.29
C GLY A 345 -29.65 7.76 21.16
N ARG A 346 -30.64 6.92 21.50
CA ARG A 346 -30.49 5.46 21.43
C ARG A 346 -30.50 4.93 20.00
N THR A 347 -29.64 3.94 19.72
CA THR A 347 -29.64 3.20 18.45
C THR A 347 -30.84 2.24 18.38
N ASN A 348 -31.20 1.76 17.17
CA ASN A 348 -32.31 0.81 17.01
C ASN A 348 -32.07 -0.48 17.81
N ALA A 349 -30.83 -0.95 17.88
CA ALA A 349 -30.45 -2.12 18.69
C ALA A 349 -30.63 -1.87 20.20
N ALA A 350 -30.27 -0.68 20.68
CA ALA A 350 -30.46 -0.30 22.08
C ALA A 350 -31.95 -0.14 22.44
N ILE A 351 -32.76 0.41 21.52
CA ILE A 351 -34.22 0.50 21.67
C ILE A 351 -34.84 -0.89 21.70
N ALA A 352 -34.43 -1.77 20.78
CA ALA A 352 -34.89 -3.15 20.69
C ALA A 352 -34.63 -3.92 21.99
N ALA A 353 -33.40 -3.81 22.53
CA ALA A 353 -33.03 -4.42 23.81
C ALA A 353 -33.85 -3.87 24.98
N LYS A 354 -34.05 -2.55 25.04
CA LYS A 354 -34.80 -1.90 26.13
C LYS A 354 -36.30 -2.23 26.10
N LEU A 355 -36.85 -2.38 24.90
CA LEU A 355 -38.27 -2.60 24.68
C LEU A 355 -38.64 -4.08 24.45
N PHE A 356 -37.67 -4.99 24.60
CA PHE A 356 -37.78 -6.44 24.40
C PHE A 356 -38.45 -6.84 23.07
N ILE A 357 -38.04 -6.21 21.97
CA ILE A 357 -38.55 -6.47 20.61
C ILE A 357 -37.39 -6.64 19.62
N ALA A 358 -37.67 -7.20 18.44
CA ALA A 358 -36.67 -7.33 17.38
C ALA A 358 -36.27 -5.96 16.80
N GLU A 359 -35.01 -5.79 16.42
CA GLU A 359 -34.51 -4.55 15.79
C GLU A 359 -35.25 -4.21 14.49
N GLY A 360 -35.63 -5.24 13.71
CA GLY A 360 -36.46 -5.06 12.50
C GLY A 360 -37.81 -4.41 12.80
N THR A 361 -38.42 -4.74 13.94
CA THR A 361 -39.68 -4.15 14.39
C THR A 361 -39.49 -2.68 14.77
N VAL A 362 -38.38 -2.33 15.42
CA VAL A 362 -38.03 -0.92 15.69
C VAL A 362 -37.86 -0.14 14.39
N LYS A 363 -37.18 -0.69 13.38
CA LYS A 363 -37.02 -0.03 12.06
C LYS A 363 -38.36 0.29 11.41
N GLN A 364 -39.32 -0.64 11.48
CA GLN A 364 -40.68 -0.43 10.96
C GLN A 364 -41.41 0.67 11.73
N HIS A 365 -41.35 0.67 13.06
CA HIS A 365 -41.94 1.75 13.87
C HIS A 365 -41.31 3.11 13.56
N VAL A 366 -39.98 3.19 13.42
CA VAL A 366 -39.30 4.44 13.03
C VAL A 366 -39.82 4.94 11.69
N LYS A 367 -39.93 4.08 10.67
CA LYS A 367 -40.49 4.45 9.36
C LYS A 367 -41.94 4.97 9.48
N HIS A 368 -42.76 4.34 10.32
CA HIS A 368 -44.12 4.80 10.57
C HIS A 368 -44.18 6.14 11.30
N ILE A 369 -43.31 6.38 12.28
CA ILE A 369 -43.17 7.65 12.99
C ILE A 369 -42.80 8.76 12.02
N LEU A 370 -41.75 8.58 11.21
CA LEU A 370 -41.32 9.56 10.20
C LEU A 370 -42.48 9.95 9.27
N ARG A 371 -43.19 8.94 8.73
CA ARG A 371 -44.34 9.16 7.86
C ARG A 371 -45.49 9.89 8.57
N LYS A 372 -45.79 9.55 9.83
CA LYS A 372 -46.88 10.18 10.59
C LYS A 372 -46.58 11.63 10.99
N LEU A 373 -45.30 11.93 11.21
CA LEU A 373 -44.85 13.27 11.56
C LEU A 373 -44.50 14.13 10.33
N GLY A 374 -44.45 13.53 9.14
CA GLY A 374 -43.98 14.22 7.93
C GLY A 374 -42.48 14.56 7.98
N ALA A 375 -41.71 13.87 8.83
CA ALA A 375 -40.28 14.09 8.99
C ALA A 375 -39.49 13.26 7.97
N GLU A 376 -38.49 13.85 7.34
CA GLU A 376 -37.61 13.21 6.37
C GLU A 376 -36.57 12.31 7.04
N ASN A 377 -36.18 12.66 8.27
CA ASN A 377 -35.15 11.93 9.00
C ASN A 377 -35.39 11.88 10.53
N ARG A 378 -34.63 11.01 11.21
CA ARG A 378 -34.73 10.79 12.66
C ARG A 378 -34.49 12.08 13.47
N VAL A 379 -33.59 12.95 13.03
CA VAL A 379 -33.23 14.18 13.77
C VAL A 379 -34.40 15.16 13.71
N GLU A 380 -35.01 15.31 12.54
CA GLU A 380 -36.19 16.14 12.34
C GLU A 380 -37.38 15.67 13.19
N ALA A 381 -37.66 14.34 13.21
CA ALA A 381 -38.71 13.79 14.05
C ALA A 381 -38.50 14.05 15.56
N VAL A 382 -37.24 13.99 16.01
CA VAL A 382 -36.88 14.33 17.40
C VAL A 382 -37.03 15.84 17.65
N SER A 383 -36.64 16.69 16.70
CA SER A 383 -36.81 18.14 16.82
C SER A 383 -38.29 18.54 16.91
N MET A 384 -39.17 17.84 16.18
CA MET A 384 -40.61 18.05 16.25
C MET A 384 -41.18 17.69 17.63
N LEU A 385 -40.65 16.63 18.29
CA LEU A 385 -41.04 16.28 19.66
C LEU A 385 -40.78 17.45 20.62
N TYR A 386 -39.56 17.99 20.62
CA TYR A 386 -39.18 19.09 21.52
C TYR A 386 -39.92 20.40 21.23
N ARG A 387 -40.19 20.70 19.96
CA ARG A 387 -40.97 21.89 19.57
C ARG A 387 -42.44 21.81 20.02
N GLY A 388 -42.95 20.61 20.30
CA GLY A 388 -44.29 20.38 20.84
C GLY A 388 -44.39 20.40 22.36
N ASP A 389 -43.25 20.37 23.08
CA ASP A 389 -43.17 20.32 24.54
C ASP A 389 -42.79 21.70 25.16
N ASP A 390 -42.48 22.73 24.35
CA ASP A 390 -42.32 24.14 24.78
C ASP A 390 -43.69 24.85 24.89
N VAL A 391 -44.42 24.63 25.98
CA VAL A 391 -45.56 25.45 26.45
C VAL A 391 -45.53 25.61 27.97
#